data_AF-A0A8T1SRL8-F1
#
_entry.id   AF-A0A8T1SRL8-F1
#
_cell.length_a   1.000
_cell.length_b   1.000
_cell.length_c   1.000
_cell.angle_alpha   90.00
_cell.angle_beta   90.00
_cell.angle_gamma   90.00
#
_symmetry.space_group_name_H-M   'P 1'
#
loop_
_entity.id
_entity.type
_entity.pdbx_description
1 polymer ?
#
loop_
_entity_poly.entity_id
_entity_poly.type
_entity_poly.pdbx_seq_one_letter_code
_entity_poly.pdbx_strand_id
1 'polypeptide(L)'
;EWFYKTEGGKDELIYEYRKVHHEFPSRFSGRLQWNGSKDLQDVSITVLNVTLNDSGIYTCNVTREFDFEIHRPLFTSSRLIHLTVVEEAGEDFTSVISEIMMYILLVFLTLWLLIEMVYCYRKVSKAEETVQENATDYLAIPSENKENCAVPVEE
;
A
#
# COMPACT_ATOMS: atom_id res chain seq x y z
N GLU A 1 27.50 18.29 3.93
CA GLU A 1 27.76 18.75 5.31
C GLU A 1 26.61 18.34 6.19
N TRP A 2 26.89 17.93 7.42
CA TRP A 2 25.90 17.51 8.41
C TRP A 2 26.00 18.38 9.64
N PHE A 3 24.86 18.92 10.04
CA PHE A 3 24.71 19.73 11.23
C PHE A 3 23.79 19.01 12.23
N TYR A 4 24.07 19.19 13.51
CA TYR A 4 23.24 18.74 14.61
C TYR A 4 22.83 19.93 15.46
N LYS A 5 21.58 19.95 15.91
CA LYS A 5 21.12 20.83 16.98
C LYS A 5 20.23 20.09 17.94
N THR A 6 20.29 20.49 19.21
CA THR A 6 19.26 20.16 20.19
C THR A 6 18.00 20.97 19.89
N GLU A 7 16.87 20.56 20.46
CA GLU A 7 15.61 21.32 20.34
C GLU A 7 15.80 22.72 20.95
N GLY A 8 15.70 23.77 20.11
CA GLY A 8 15.99 25.16 20.50
C GLY A 8 17.48 25.55 20.58
N GLY A 9 18.40 24.64 20.23
CA GLY A 9 19.85 24.88 20.20
C GLY A 9 20.35 25.55 18.91
N LYS A 10 21.67 25.74 18.84
CA LYS A 10 22.37 26.21 17.63
C LYS A 10 22.80 25.02 16.76
N ASP A 11 22.88 25.22 15.46
CA ASP A 11 23.39 24.23 14.51
C ASP A 11 24.92 24.09 14.64
N GLU A 12 25.39 22.89 14.97
CA GLU A 12 26.79 22.50 15.10
C GLU A 12 27.18 21.59 13.93
N LEU A 13 28.28 21.90 13.23
CA LEU A 13 28.80 21.04 12.16
C LEU A 13 29.44 19.79 12.76
N ILE A 14 28.92 18.62 12.44
CA ILE A 14 29.38 17.33 12.98
C ILE A 14 30.17 16.51 11.95
N TYR A 15 29.87 16.66 10.66
CA TYR A 15 30.49 15.85 9.59
C TYR A 15 30.50 16.58 8.25
N GLU A 16 31.60 16.51 7.52
CA GLU A 16 31.72 16.97 6.13
C GLU A 16 32.22 15.84 5.25
N TYR A 17 31.64 15.71 4.06
CA TYR A 17 32.16 14.83 3.02
C TYR A 17 32.46 15.66 1.77
N ARG A 18 33.74 15.76 1.42
CA ARG A 18 34.25 16.49 0.26
C ARG A 18 35.33 15.67 -0.44
N LYS A 19 34.95 14.59 -1.11
CA LYS A 19 35.82 13.49 -1.63
C LYS A 19 36.52 12.67 -0.55
N VAL A 20 36.88 13.31 0.55
CA VAL A 20 37.37 12.72 1.80
C VAL A 20 36.35 13.02 2.89
N HIS A 21 36.20 12.09 3.84
CA HIS A 21 35.38 12.28 5.02
C HIS A 21 36.16 13.06 6.08
N HIS A 22 35.52 14.06 6.67
CA HIS A 22 36.05 14.84 7.76
C HIS A 22 35.03 14.88 8.90
N GLU A 23 35.42 14.35 10.05
CA GLU A 23 34.62 14.39 11.27
C GLU A 23 35.08 15.57 12.13
N PHE A 24 34.12 16.36 12.60
CA PHE A 24 34.41 17.50 13.46
C PHE A 24 34.34 17.09 14.93
N PRO A 25 35.17 17.69 15.81
CA PRO A 25 35.10 17.46 17.25
C PRO A 25 33.70 17.82 17.77
N SER A 26 32.94 16.78 18.12
CA SER A 26 31.61 16.90 18.71
C SER A 26 31.37 15.70 19.62
N ARG A 27 30.20 15.67 20.25
CA ARG A 27 29.71 14.51 21.03
C ARG A 27 29.54 13.22 20.22
N PHE A 28 29.63 13.29 18.89
CA PHE A 28 29.55 12.14 17.99
C PHE A 28 30.92 11.63 17.54
N SER A 29 32.01 12.25 18.00
CA SER A 29 33.38 11.92 17.58
C SER A 29 33.70 10.43 17.74
N GLY A 30 34.14 9.80 16.66
CA GLY A 30 34.46 8.37 16.60
C GLY A 30 33.26 7.44 16.51
N ARG A 31 32.03 7.97 16.43
CA ARG A 31 30.78 7.19 16.26
C ARG A 31 30.13 7.39 14.90
N LEU A 32 30.56 8.39 14.12
CA LEU A 32 30.01 8.64 12.79
C LEU A 32 30.72 7.83 11.72
N GLN A 33 29.94 7.14 10.88
CA GLN A 33 30.43 6.45 9.69
C GLN A 33 29.71 6.93 8.44
N TRP A 34 30.45 7.06 7.34
CA TRP A 34 29.86 7.37 6.04
C TRP A 34 29.26 6.12 5.41
N ASN A 35 27.97 6.17 5.08
CA ASN A 35 27.26 5.10 4.37
C ASN A 35 26.65 5.57 3.04
N GLY A 36 27.04 6.77 2.58
CA GLY A 36 26.52 7.35 1.34
C GLY A 36 27.29 6.92 0.09
N SER A 37 26.73 7.31 -1.04
CA SER A 37 27.27 7.09 -2.38
C SER A 37 28.38 8.10 -2.73
N LYS A 38 29.37 7.70 -3.54
CA LYS A 38 30.46 8.60 -3.96
C LYS A 38 29.98 9.74 -4.85
N ASP A 39 28.92 9.49 -5.59
CA ASP A 39 28.26 10.38 -6.54
C ASP A 39 27.26 11.33 -5.88
N LEU A 40 27.18 11.39 -4.55
CA LEU A 40 26.34 12.32 -3.79
C LEU A 40 24.83 12.23 -4.10
N GLN A 41 24.37 11.09 -4.64
CA GLN A 41 22.93 10.83 -4.80
C GLN A 41 22.33 10.36 -3.47
N ASP A 42 23.04 9.46 -2.80
CA ASP A 42 22.82 9.10 -1.42
C ASP A 42 23.90 9.74 -0.54
N VAL A 43 23.46 10.52 0.45
CA VAL A 43 24.29 11.19 1.44
C VAL A 43 23.76 10.76 2.79
N SER A 44 24.18 9.57 3.23
CA SER A 44 23.76 8.96 4.50
C SER A 44 24.95 8.78 5.44
N ILE A 45 24.73 9.05 6.72
CA ILE A 45 25.67 8.76 7.80
C ILE A 45 25.05 7.78 8.79
N THR A 46 25.88 6.92 9.35
CA THR A 46 25.50 5.97 10.39
C THR A 46 26.07 6.43 11.71
N VAL A 47 25.21 6.57 12.72
CA VAL A 47 25.61 6.88 14.10
C VAL A 47 25.70 5.56 14.87
N LEU A 48 26.89 5.21 15.34
CA LEU A 48 27.11 4.02 16.16
C LEU A 48 26.81 4.30 17.63
N ASN A 49 26.39 3.26 18.36
CA ASN A 49 26.09 3.32 19.81
C ASN A 49 25.17 4.50 20.14
N VAL A 50 23.97 4.49 19.57
CA VAL A 50 22.97 5.55 19.75
C VAL A 50 22.49 5.57 21.19
N THR A 51 22.36 6.77 21.75
CA THR A 51 21.87 7.01 23.11
C THR A 51 20.66 7.95 23.10
N LEU A 52 19.86 7.98 24.17
CA LEU A 52 18.70 8.87 24.30
C LEU A 52 19.06 10.35 24.07
N ASN A 53 20.27 10.75 24.46
CA ASN A 53 20.76 12.11 24.30
C ASN A 53 21.01 12.48 22.83
N ASP A 54 21.11 11.52 21.92
CA ASP A 54 21.38 11.77 20.49
C ASP A 54 20.10 12.21 19.75
N SER A 55 18.97 12.27 20.46
CA SER A 55 17.74 12.91 19.99
C SER A 55 17.98 14.39 19.67
N GLY A 56 17.35 14.87 18.61
CA GLY A 56 17.49 16.24 18.15
C GLY A 56 17.19 16.38 16.66
N ILE A 57 17.67 17.47 16.08
CA ILE A 57 17.46 17.79 14.68
C ILE A 57 18.78 17.71 13.94
N TYR A 58 18.81 16.88 12.90
CA TYR A 58 19.93 16.71 12.00
C TYR A 58 19.62 17.42 10.69
N THR A 59 20.54 18.27 10.22
CA THR A 59 20.39 18.99 8.95
C THR A 59 21.50 18.53 8.00
N CYS A 60 21.11 17.94 6.88
CA CYS A 60 22.01 17.60 5.81
C CYS A 60 21.98 18.70 4.75
N ASN A 61 23.12 19.36 4.55
CA ASN A 61 23.31 20.34 3.49
C ASN A 61 24.18 19.72 2.37
N VAL A 62 23.61 19.57 1.19
CA VAL A 62 24.26 19.00 0.01
C VAL A 62 24.48 20.09 -1.01
N THR A 63 25.75 20.35 -1.32
CA THR A 63 26.16 21.28 -2.36
C THR A 63 26.79 20.47 -3.48
N ARG A 64 26.21 20.54 -4.68
CA ARG A 64 26.68 19.83 -5.86
C ARG A 64 26.98 20.82 -6.98
N GLU A 65 28.19 20.73 -7.51
CA GLU A 65 28.58 21.39 -8.73
C GLU A 65 28.46 20.37 -9.88
N PHE A 66 27.74 20.73 -10.93
CA PHE A 66 27.69 19.92 -12.14
C PHE A 66 28.69 20.49 -13.15
N ASP A 67 29.57 19.64 -13.67
CA ASP A 67 30.54 20.03 -14.70
C ASP A 67 29.96 19.67 -16.07
N PHE A 68 29.31 20.64 -16.72
CA PHE A 68 28.92 20.52 -18.14
C PHE A 68 29.93 21.29 -19.01
N GLU A 69 30.05 20.90 -20.28
CA GLU A 69 31.05 21.46 -21.21
C GLU A 69 31.00 23.00 -21.35
N ILE A 70 29.84 23.61 -21.13
CA ILE A 70 29.60 25.03 -21.38
C ILE A 70 29.27 25.81 -20.09
N HIS A 71 28.80 25.13 -19.03
CA HIS A 71 28.32 25.78 -17.80
C HIS A 71 28.57 24.90 -16.58
N ARG A 72 28.80 25.53 -15.42
CA ARG A 72 28.99 24.84 -14.13
C ARG A 72 27.95 25.29 -13.11
N PRO A 73 26.70 24.81 -13.20
CA PRO A 73 25.68 25.19 -12.24
C PRO A 73 25.96 24.56 -10.87
N LEU A 74 25.77 25.38 -9.83
CA LEU A 74 25.84 24.97 -8.43
C LEU A 74 24.42 24.77 -7.90
N PHE A 75 24.15 23.59 -7.35
CA PHE A 75 22.87 23.27 -6.72
C PHE A 75 23.09 23.00 -5.23
N THR A 76 22.27 23.62 -4.40
CA THR A 76 22.28 23.43 -2.95
C THR A 76 20.92 22.88 -2.50
N SER A 77 20.95 21.83 -1.70
CA SER A 77 19.76 21.21 -1.14
C SER A 77 19.97 20.95 0.34
N SER A 78 18.99 21.36 1.15
CA SER A 78 19.00 21.12 2.60
C SER A 78 17.85 20.21 2.98
N ARG A 79 18.13 19.21 3.82
CA ARG A 79 17.14 18.29 4.38
C ARG A 79 17.24 18.32 5.90
N LEU A 80 16.10 18.50 6.55
CA LEU A 80 15.96 18.53 7.99
C LEU A 80 15.30 17.23 8.46
N ILE A 81 15.94 16.55 9.40
CA ILE A 81 15.57 15.24 9.93
C ILE A 81 15.39 15.38 11.44
N HIS A 82 14.18 15.12 11.93
CA HIS A 82 13.90 15.03 13.35
C HIS A 82 14.13 13.59 13.81
N LEU A 83 15.13 13.40 14.67
CA LEU A 83 15.44 12.10 15.25
C LEU A 83 15.05 12.09 16.72
N THR A 84 14.17 11.16 17.09
CA THR A 84 13.83 10.88 18.48
C THR A 84 14.28 9.46 18.80
N VAL A 85 15.19 9.34 19.75
CA VAL A 85 15.68 8.04 20.21
C VAL A 85 14.80 7.57 21.36
N VAL A 86 14.23 6.37 21.21
CA VAL A 86 13.40 5.70 22.21
C VAL A 86 14.07 4.39 22.64
N GLU A 87 13.78 3.92 23.85
CA GLU A 87 14.39 2.69 24.40
C GLU A 87 13.92 1.44 23.66
N GLU A 88 12.65 1.39 23.28
CA GLU A 88 12.05 0.31 22.53
C GLU A 88 11.54 0.83 21.19
N ALA A 89 11.86 0.12 20.10
CA ALA A 89 11.33 0.43 18.79
C ALA A 89 9.81 0.25 18.80
N GLY A 90 9.06 1.28 18.44
CA GLY A 90 7.62 1.16 18.25
C GLY A 90 7.32 0.13 17.16
N GLU A 91 6.36 -0.74 17.40
CA GLU A 91 5.90 -1.66 16.36
C GLU A 91 5.36 -0.86 15.17
N ASP A 92 5.71 -1.27 13.94
CA ASP A 92 5.20 -0.68 12.72
C ASP A 92 3.71 -0.98 12.59
N PHE A 93 2.88 -0.17 13.24
CA PHE A 93 1.42 -0.30 13.22
C PHE A 93 0.87 -0.34 11.78
N THR A 94 1.55 0.29 10.82
CA THR A 94 1.20 0.21 9.40
C THR A 94 1.20 -1.22 8.87
N SER A 95 2.17 -2.05 9.26
CA SER A 95 2.23 -3.45 8.83
C SER A 95 1.04 -4.23 9.40
N VAL A 96 0.81 -4.10 10.70
CA VAL A 96 -0.32 -4.76 11.40
C VAL A 96 -1.67 -4.32 10.82
N ILE A 97 -1.85 -3.02 10.59
CA ILE A 97 -3.07 -2.46 9.99
C ILE A 97 -3.27 -3.00 8.57
N SER A 98 -2.21 -3.08 7.76
CA SER A 98 -2.31 -3.59 6.39
C SER A 98 -2.76 -5.05 6.34
N GLU A 99 -2.29 -5.87 7.27
CA GLU A 99 -2.70 -7.26 7.42
C GLU A 99 -4.18 -7.39 7.82
N ILE A 100 -4.61 -6.62 8.83
CA ILE A 100 -6.02 -6.61 9.27
C ILE A 100 -6.94 -6.15 8.12
N MET A 101 -6.56 -5.09 7.41
CA MET A 101 -7.34 -4.58 6.27
C MET A 101 -7.47 -5.61 5.15
N MET A 102 -6.42 -6.40 4.88
CA MET A 102 -6.48 -7.50 3.91
C MET A 102 -7.55 -8.53 4.31
N TYR A 103 -7.56 -8.99 5.57
CA TYR A 103 -8.56 -9.97 6.04
C TYR A 103 -9.99 -9.42 5.98
N ILE A 104 -10.20 -8.16 6.37
CA ILE A 104 -11.51 -7.52 6.30
C ILE A 104 -12.02 -7.50 4.85
N LEU A 105 -11.19 -7.10 3.89
CA LEU A 105 -11.55 -7.08 2.47
C LEU A 105 -11.87 -8.48 1.95
N LEU A 106 -11.09 -9.50 2.31
CA LEU A 106 -11.35 -10.89 1.92
C LEU A 106 -12.71 -11.39 2.43
N VAL A 107 -13.07 -11.11 3.69
CA VAL A 107 -14.37 -11.51 4.25
C VAL A 107 -15.52 -10.79 3.54
N PHE A 108 -15.42 -9.49 3.31
CA PHE A 108 -16.46 -8.75 2.60
C PHE A 108 -16.64 -9.23 1.15
N LEU A 109 -15.54 -9.43 0.41
CA LEU A 109 -15.59 -9.90 -0.97
C LEU A 109 -16.14 -11.33 -1.07
N THR A 110 -15.76 -12.23 -0.16
CA THR A 110 -16.29 -13.60 -0.14
C THR A 110 -17.78 -13.62 0.18
N LEU A 111 -18.25 -12.84 1.17
CA LEU A 111 -19.68 -12.71 1.46
C LEU A 111 -20.45 -12.13 0.27
N TRP A 112 -19.91 -11.09 -0.38
CA TRP A 112 -20.51 -10.54 -1.60
C TRP A 112 -20.64 -11.60 -2.68
N LEU A 113 -19.56 -12.33 -2.99
CA LEU A 113 -19.58 -13.39 -4.00
C LEU A 113 -20.56 -14.50 -3.65
N LEU A 114 -20.65 -14.90 -2.38
CA LEU A 114 -21.64 -15.90 -1.95
C LEU A 114 -23.07 -15.39 -2.14
N ILE A 115 -23.34 -14.11 -1.83
CA ILE A 115 -24.65 -13.50 -2.06
C ILE A 115 -24.99 -13.52 -3.56
N GLU A 116 -24.07 -13.10 -4.43
CA GLU A 116 -24.25 -13.13 -5.88
C GLU A 116 -24.44 -14.55 -6.41
N MET A 117 -23.67 -15.52 -5.91
CA MET A 117 -23.80 -16.93 -6.28
C MET A 117 -25.16 -17.50 -5.89
N VAL A 118 -25.65 -17.24 -4.67
CA VAL A 118 -26.97 -17.67 -4.20
C VAL A 118 -28.08 -16.96 -4.98
N TYR A 119 -27.92 -15.66 -5.24
CA TYR A 119 -28.87 -14.88 -6.02
C TYR A 119 -28.99 -15.42 -7.45
N CYS A 120 -27.87 -15.61 -8.15
CA CYS A 120 -27.82 -16.19 -9.49
C CYS A 120 -28.38 -17.61 -9.49
N TYR A 121 -28.01 -18.44 -8.52
CA TYR A 121 -28.51 -19.80 -8.39
C TYR A 121 -30.04 -19.83 -8.26
N ARG A 122 -30.61 -19.05 -7.34
CA ARG A 122 -32.07 -18.96 -7.15
C ARG A 122 -32.79 -18.40 -8.38
N LYS A 123 -32.16 -17.47 -9.09
CA LYS A 123 -32.74 -16.90 -10.31
C LYS A 123 -32.79 -17.94 -11.43
N VAL A 124 -31.70 -18.69 -11.64
CA VAL A 124 -31.62 -19.76 -12.64
C VAL A 124 -32.56 -20.90 -12.28
N SER A 125 -32.62 -21.33 -11.02
CA SER A 125 -33.51 -22.41 -10.60
C SER A 125 -34.99 -22.07 -10.84
N LYS A 126 -35.40 -20.83 -10.53
CA LYS A 126 -36.76 -20.37 -10.83
C LYS A 126 -37.03 -20.31 -12.34
N ALA A 127 -36.05 -19.93 -13.15
CA ALA A 127 -36.20 -19.94 -14.60
C ALA A 127 -36.36 -21.37 -15.14
N GLU A 128 -35.60 -22.34 -14.61
CA GLU A 128 -35.67 -23.75 -15.00
C GLU A 128 -37.02 -24.39 -14.63
N GLU A 129 -37.55 -24.11 -13.43
CA GLU A 129 -38.90 -24.51 -13.03
C GLU A 129 -39.97 -23.96 -13.98
N THR A 130 -39.90 -22.67 -14.35
CA THR A 130 -40.85 -22.09 -15.29
C THR A 130 -40.76 -22.74 -16.67
N VAL A 131 -39.54 -22.96 -17.20
CA VAL A 131 -39.29 -23.61 -18.50
C VAL A 131 -39.86 -25.02 -18.55
N GLN A 132 -39.70 -25.78 -17.46
CA GLN A 132 -40.26 -27.12 -17.33
C GLN A 132 -41.79 -27.08 -17.30
N GLU A 133 -42.40 -26.20 -16.50
CA GLU A 133 -43.87 -26.05 -16.41
C GLU A 133 -44.48 -25.66 -17.76
N ASN A 134 -43.91 -24.67 -18.47
CA ASN A 134 -44.40 -24.29 -19.79
C ASN A 134 -44.21 -25.41 -20.82
N ALA A 135 -43.11 -26.17 -20.78
CA ALA A 135 -42.93 -27.31 -21.68
C ALA A 135 -43.92 -28.45 -21.40
N THR A 136 -44.28 -28.71 -20.13
CA THR A 136 -45.32 -29.68 -19.77
C THR A 136 -46.73 -29.23 -20.16
N ASP A 137 -47.02 -27.93 -20.10
CA ASP A 137 -48.32 -27.38 -20.53
C ASP A 137 -48.54 -27.54 -22.04
N TYR A 138 -47.47 -27.47 -22.87
CA TYR A 138 -47.54 -27.79 -24.30
C TYR A 138 -47.68 -29.29 -24.61
N LEU A 139 -47.35 -30.18 -23.67
CA LEU A 139 -47.42 -31.64 -23.84
C LEU A 139 -48.67 -32.28 -23.21
N ALA A 140 -49.49 -31.50 -22.50
CA ALA A 140 -50.77 -31.96 -21.98
C ALA A 140 -51.81 -32.06 -23.12
N ILE A 141 -51.99 -33.25 -23.68
CA ILE A 141 -53.04 -33.57 -24.65
C ILE A 141 -54.40 -33.51 -23.93
N PRO A 142 -55.39 -32.69 -24.36
CA PRO A 142 -56.74 -32.77 -23.82
C PRO A 142 -57.40 -34.05 -24.34
N SER A 143 -57.61 -35.03 -23.47
CA SER A 143 -58.35 -36.24 -23.82
C SER A 143 -59.86 -36.00 -23.68
N GLU A 144 -60.52 -35.59 -24.76
CA GLU A 144 -61.95 -35.84 -24.91
C GLU A 144 -62.25 -36.31 -26.33
N ASN A 145 -62.28 -37.64 -26.49
CA ASN A 145 -62.95 -38.31 -27.60
C ASN A 145 -64.22 -38.97 -27.03
N LYS A 146 -65.39 -38.54 -27.52
CA LYS A 146 -66.53 -39.44 -27.67
C LYS A 146 -67.46 -38.99 -28.79
N GLU A 147 -67.09 -39.23 -30.04
CA GLU A 147 -68.09 -39.44 -31.09
C GLU A 147 -68.65 -40.88 -30.95
N ASN A 148 -69.97 -41.01 -30.76
CA ASN A 148 -70.70 -42.18 -31.22
C ASN A 148 -72.17 -41.84 -31.50
N CYS A 149 -72.48 -41.78 -32.80
CA CYS A 149 -73.68 -42.25 -33.50
C CYS A 149 -75.09 -41.95 -32.93
N ALA A 150 -75.90 -41.22 -33.71
CA ALA A 150 -77.01 -41.81 -34.48
C ALA A 150 -77.74 -40.74 -35.32
N VAL A 151 -77.82 -40.97 -36.63
CA VAL A 151 -78.89 -40.52 -37.55
C VAL A 151 -79.55 -41.85 -37.98
N PRO A 152 -80.86 -42.02 -38.28
CA PRO A 152 -81.69 -40.99 -38.94
C PRO A 152 -83.24 -41.02 -38.71
N VAL A 153 -83.91 -40.04 -39.36
CA VAL A 153 -85.22 -40.08 -40.06
C VAL A 153 -86.55 -39.89 -39.28
N GLU A 154 -87.23 -38.79 -39.68
CA GLU A 154 -88.65 -38.51 -39.99
C GLU A 154 -89.78 -39.01 -39.05
N GLU A 155 -90.88 -38.29 -38.81
CA GLU A 155 -91.58 -37.19 -39.53
C GLU A 155 -91.90 -36.00 -38.60
#